data_AF-A0A975GWI6-F1
#
_entry.id   AF-A0A975GWI6-F1
#
_cell.length_a   1.000
_cell.length_b   1.000
_cell.length_c   1.000
_cell.angle_alpha   90.00
_cell.angle_beta   90.00
_cell.angle_gamma   90.00
#
_symmetry.space_group_name_H-M   'P 1'
#
loop_
_entity.id
_entity.type
_entity.pdbx_description
1 polymer ?
#
loop_
_entity_poly.entity_id
_entity_poly.type
_entity_poly.pdbx_seq_one_letter_code
_entity_poly.pdbx_strand_id
1 'polypeptide(L)' 'MITSRITSKAQTTVPQAVRTALGLREGDELAYEIRDGQVLLSKARAPAQDDPFVHFDEWDSDADRRAYGDL' A
#
# COMPACT_ATOMS: atom_id res chain seq x y z
N MET A 1 -18.13 -8.79 -3.24
CA MET A 1 -16.98 -9.62 -2.81
C MET A 1 -16.30 -10.16 -4.05
N ILE A 2 -14.99 -9.94 -4.22
CA ILE A 2 -14.23 -10.43 -5.38
C ILE A 2 -13.43 -11.64 -4.91
N THR A 3 -13.48 -12.75 -5.63
CA THR A 3 -12.78 -14.00 -5.27
C THR A 3 -11.92 -14.47 -6.43
N SER A 4 -10.71 -14.95 -6.14
CA SER A 4 -9.83 -15.62 -7.09
C SER A 4 -9.52 -17.04 -6.61
N ARG A 5 -9.20 -17.94 -7.55
CA ARG A 5 -8.70 -19.27 -7.23
C ARG A 5 -7.18 -19.28 -7.19
N ILE A 6 -6.63 -20.12 -6.33
CA ILE A 6 -5.21 -20.47 -6.34
C ILE A 6 -5.03 -21.60 -7.35
N THR A 7 -4.04 -21.46 -8.23
CA THR A 7 -3.66 -22.47 -9.22
C THR A 7 -2.75 -23.54 -8.58
N SER A 8 -2.45 -24.61 -9.32
CA SER A 8 -1.57 -25.69 -8.84
C SER A 8 -0.16 -25.21 -8.44
N LYS A 9 0.28 -24.04 -8.92
CA LYS A 9 1.58 -23.43 -8.59
C LYS A 9 1.52 -22.44 -7.43
N ALA A 10 0.46 -22.48 -6.62
CA ALA A 10 0.22 -21.51 -5.54
C ALA A 10 0.10 -20.04 -6.02
N GLN A 11 -0.17 -19.83 -7.31
CA GLN A 11 -0.34 -18.49 -7.89
C GLN A 11 -1.83 -18.13 -7.94
N THR A 12 -2.17 -16.87 -7.70
CA THR A 12 -3.49 -16.32 -7.98
C THR A 12 -3.39 -15.11 -8.88
N THR A 13 -4.35 -14.96 -9.79
CA THR A 13 -4.45 -13.76 -10.61
C THR A 13 -5.17 -12.67 -9.82
N VAL A 14 -4.52 -11.52 -9.66
CA VAL A 14 -5.15 -10.33 -9.06
C VAL A 14 -6.21 -9.82 -10.04
N PRO A 15 -7.51 -9.82 -9.68
CA PRO A 15 -8.59 -9.38 -10.57
C PRO A 15 -8.42 -7.93 -11.01
N GLN A 16 -8.93 -7.60 -12.19
CA GLN A 16 -8.78 -6.26 -12.77
C GLN A 16 -9.24 -5.15 -11.81
N ALA A 17 -10.40 -5.31 -11.16
CA ALA A 17 -10.90 -4.33 -10.20
C ALA A 17 -9.94 -4.08 -9.02
N VAL A 18 -9.27 -5.12 -8.53
CA VAL A 18 -8.26 -5.00 -7.46
C VAL A 18 -6.98 -4.34 -7.98
N ARG A 19 -6.52 -4.69 -9.18
CA ARG A 19 -5.35 -4.04 -9.81
C ARG A 19 -5.59 -2.54 -10.02
N THR A 20 -6.76 -2.17 -10.52
CA THR A 20 -7.13 -0.76 -10.73
C THR A 20 -7.22 -0.01 -9.41
N ALA A 21 -7.83 -0.60 -8.38
CA ALA A 21 -7.95 0.02 -7.05
C ALA A 21 -6.58 0.25 -6.38
N LEU A 22 -5.64 -0.69 -6.54
CA LEU A 22 -4.29 -0.61 -5.98
C LEU A 22 -3.27 0.08 -6.92
N GLY A 23 -3.67 0.48 -8.12
CA GLY A 23 -2.76 1.07 -9.12
C GLY A 23 -1.62 0.15 -9.55
N LEU A 24 -1.86 -1.17 -9.61
CA LEU A 24 -0.86 -2.19 -9.92
C LEU A 24 -0.57 -2.26 -11.43
N ARG A 25 0.71 -2.37 -11.76
CA ARG A 25 1.27 -2.56 -13.10
C ARG A 25 2.16 -3.80 -13.11
N GLU A 26 2.49 -4.27 -14.31
CA GLU A 26 3.47 -5.35 -14.46
C GLU A 26 4.81 -4.92 -13.87
N GLY A 27 5.42 -5.81 -13.07
CA GLY A 27 6.66 -5.54 -12.35
C GLY A 27 6.50 -4.87 -10.99
N ASP A 28 5.28 -4.45 -10.60
CA ASP A 28 5.06 -3.95 -9.24
C ASP A 28 5.16 -5.10 -8.21
N GLU A 29 5.77 -4.79 -7.07
CA GLU A 29 5.81 -5.68 -5.91
C GLU A 29 4.58 -5.51 -5.03
N LEU A 30 4.21 -6.59 -4.34
CA LEU A 30 3.09 -6.63 -3.39
C LEU A 30 3.62 -6.92 -1.99
N ALA A 31 3.17 -6.13 -1.02
CA ALA A 31 3.40 -6.40 0.39
C ALA A 31 2.22 -7.20 0.95
N TYR A 32 2.55 -8.19 1.77
CA TYR A 32 1.60 -9.04 2.47
C TYR A 32 1.78 -8.83 3.97
N GLU A 33 0.71 -8.51 4.66
CA GLU A 33 0.69 -8.45 6.11
C GLU A 33 -0.37 -9.39 6.66
N ILE A 34 0.02 -10.24 7.61
CA ILE A 34 -0.86 -11.24 8.22
C ILE A 34 -1.30 -10.70 9.58
N ARG A 35 -2.61 -10.50 9.77
CA ARG A 35 -3.22 -10.05 11.03
C ARG A 35 -4.47 -10.87 11.31
N ASP A 36 -4.53 -11.51 12.48
CA ASP A 36 -5.72 -12.20 12.98
C ASP A 36 -6.36 -13.19 11.98
N GLY A 37 -5.53 -13.95 11.26
CA GLY A 37 -5.99 -14.92 10.25
C GLY A 37 -6.48 -14.30 8.94
N GLN A 38 -6.32 -12.98 8.78
CA GLN A 38 -6.55 -12.25 7.54
C GLN A 38 -5.22 -11.80 6.94
N VAL A 39 -5.25 -11.54 5.63
CA VAL A 39 -4.10 -11.02 4.89
C VAL A 39 -4.47 -9.68 4.29
N LEU A 40 -3.74 -8.64 4.65
CA LEU A 40 -3.78 -7.35 3.99
C LEU A 40 -2.77 -7.36 2.84
N LEU A 41 -3.26 -7.08 1.64
CA LEU A 41 -2.45 -6.96 0.44
C LEU A 41 -2.37 -5.49 0.04
N SER A 42 -1.16 -4.96 -0.11
CA SER A 42 -0.93 -3.61 -0.61
C SER A 42 0.13 -3.60 -1.70
N LYS A 43 0.14 -2.55 -2.53
CA LYS A 43 1.31 -2.28 -3.37
C LYS A 43 2.51 -2.04 -2.46
N ALA A 44 3.60 -2.76 -2.70
CA ALA A 44 4.83 -2.54 -1.95
C ALA A 44 5.30 -1.11 -2.24
N ARG A 45 5.43 -0.30 -1.20
CA ARG A 45 6.25 0.90 -1.28
C ARG A 45 7.69 0.42 -1.18
N ALA A 46 8.60 1.03 -1.93
CA ALA A 46 10.00 0.89 -1.60
C ALA A 46 10.14 1.17 -0.09
N PRO A 47 10.93 0.38 0.66
CA PRO A 47 11.29 0.81 2.00
C PRO A 47 11.75 2.26 1.86
N ALA A 48 11.26 3.15 2.71
CA ALA A 48 11.86 4.46 2.85
C ALA A 48 13.30 4.21 3.30
N GLN A 49 14.19 3.95 2.34
CA GLN A 49 15.62 4.05 2.55
C GLN A 49 15.83 5.51 2.88
N ASP A 50 16.05 5.77 4.16
CA ASP A 50 16.48 7.04 4.71
C ASP A 50 15.65 8.24 4.27
N ASP A 51 14.37 8.25 4.63
CA ASP A 51 13.71 9.55 4.83
C ASP A 51 13.95 9.98 6.29
N PRO A 52 14.90 10.90 6.57
CA PRO A 52 15.16 11.37 7.93
C PRO A 52 13.95 12.08 8.57
N PHE A 53 12.84 12.25 7.85
CA PHE A 53 11.63 12.88 8.32
C PHE A 53 10.44 11.92 8.58
N VAL A 54 10.58 10.59 8.42
CA VAL A 54 9.47 9.63 8.70
C VAL A 54 8.98 9.68 10.16
N HIS A 55 9.71 10.32 11.07
CA HIS A 55 9.30 10.48 12.47
C HIS A 55 8.56 11.79 12.81
N PHE A 56 8.28 12.68 11.85
CA PHE A 56 7.56 13.94 12.12
C PHE A 56 6.09 13.93 11.68
N ASP A 57 5.36 12.84 11.93
CA ASP A 57 3.88 12.84 11.80
C ASP A 57 3.20 13.89 12.70
N GLU A 58 3.93 14.42 13.70
CA GLU A 58 3.46 15.47 14.61
C GLU A 58 3.40 16.86 13.96
N TRP A 59 4.00 17.06 12.78
CA TRP A 59 4.10 18.35 12.07
C TRP A 59 3.34 18.40 10.72
N ASP A 60 2.62 17.33 10.36
CA ASP A 60 1.65 17.32 9.23
C ASP A 60 0.20 17.32 9.75
N SER A 61 -0.04 18.00 10.87
CA SER A 61 -1.41 18.13 11.39
C SER A 61 -2.21 19.10 10.52
N ASP A 62 -3.54 19.02 10.61
CA ASP A 62 -4.41 20.00 9.96
C ASP A 62 -4.16 21.44 10.43
N ALA A 63 -3.57 21.64 11.61
CA ALA A 63 -3.18 22.95 12.09
C ALA A 63 -1.96 23.48 11.32
N ASP A 64 -0.97 22.62 11.05
CA ASP A 64 0.25 22.99 10.34
C ASP A 64 -0.03 23.30 8.87
N ARG A 65 -0.88 22.50 8.21
CA ARG A 65 -1.31 22.76 6.83
C ARG A 65 -2.02 24.10 6.67
N ARG A 66 -2.78 24.53 7.67
CA ARG A 66 -3.43 25.86 7.66
C ARG A 66 -2.44 27.00 7.91
N ALA A 67 -1.39 26.75 8.68
CA ALA A 67 -0.42 27.78 9.06
C ALA A 67 0.64 28.01 7.98
N TYR A 68 1.06 26.94 7.29
CA TYR A 68 2.25 26.96 6.42
C TYR A 68 2.01 26.42 5.01
N GLY A 69 0.78 26.06 4.62
CA GLY A 69 0.50 25.42 3.32
C GLY A 69 0.76 26.30 2.08
N ASP A 70 0.85 27.62 2.26
CA ASP A 70 0.96 28.59 1.17
C ASP A 70 2.32 29.34 1.14
N LEU A 71 3.31 28.90 1.93
CA LEU A 71 4.67 29.47 1.96
C LEU A 71 5.60 28.91 0.89
#